data_AF-A0A948ZIA5-F1
#
_entry.id   AF-A0A948ZIA5-F1
#
_cell.length_a   1.000
_cell.length_b   1.000
_cell.length_c   1.000
_cell.angle_alpha   90.00
_cell.angle_beta   90.00
_cell.angle_gamma   90.00
#
_symmetry.space_group_name_H-M   'P 1'
#
loop_
_entity.id
_entity.type
_entity.pdbx_description
1 polymer ?
#
loop_
_entity_poly.entity_id
_entity_poly.type
_entity_poly.pdbx_seq_one_letter_code
_entity_poly.pdbx_strand_id
1 'polypeptide(L)'
;MTRQPDFFLVGAPKCGTTAMHAYLRLYPEIFMPRAKEIHYYGSDLSNLASQLTDERHAALFADVKSRRRVGETCIWALYSRLAAAEIRRDLPHAKIIVMLRNPVEMVYALHSEFVYQWVEDIASFPRALAAEEDRKQGRRLPKSAYPVPPEVLFYRDVAKYAVQVERYLDAFGPEQMHVIIYDDLKKDSQGVYRAVIEFLEVDAGHRVEMPVINPNKRIRSVRLRKLLHRPPATLQRFCKTIIPSDAARRRWFERLDGWNVGFRPRPPMGEKVHRRLQAEFAPDVERLSRLLGRDLMPWVGQGVDRTTGKMPVPHNPSNMERRAA
;
A
#
# COMPACT_ATOMS: atom_id res chain seq x y z
N MET A 1 21.19 25.55 5.08
CA MET A 1 20.04 25.06 4.29
C MET A 1 19.74 23.64 4.74
N THR A 2 18.47 23.33 5.00
CA THR A 2 18.03 21.98 5.35
C THR A 2 18.22 21.04 4.16
N ARG A 3 18.67 19.81 4.39
CA ARG A 3 18.90 18.84 3.31
C ARG A 3 17.56 18.35 2.75
N GLN A 4 17.46 18.23 1.43
CA GLN A 4 16.28 17.75 0.72
C GLN A 4 16.42 16.25 0.39
N PRO A 5 15.31 15.52 0.14
CA PRO A 5 15.37 14.15 -0.35
C PRO A 5 16.04 14.05 -1.72
N ASP A 6 16.98 13.12 -1.85
CA ASP A 6 17.61 12.71 -3.10
C ASP A 6 16.78 11.62 -3.83
N PHE A 7 15.93 10.90 -3.12
CA PHE A 7 15.09 9.85 -3.70
C PHE A 7 13.77 9.63 -2.95
N PHE A 8 12.81 9.02 -3.65
CA PHE A 8 11.47 8.75 -3.14
C PHE A 8 11.06 7.29 -3.35
N LEU A 9 10.62 6.64 -2.29
CA LEU A 9 9.89 5.37 -2.37
C LEU A 9 8.38 5.67 -2.43
N VAL A 10 7.84 5.70 -3.65
CA VAL A 10 6.52 6.32 -3.93
C VAL A 10 5.34 5.36 -3.83
N GLY A 11 5.58 4.06 -3.69
CA GLY A 11 4.49 3.09 -3.68
C GLY A 11 4.93 1.70 -4.07
N ALA A 12 4.01 0.76 -4.21
CA ALA A 12 2.58 0.87 -3.92
C ALA A 12 2.24 0.30 -2.51
N PRO A 13 1.03 0.52 -1.97
CA PRO A 13 0.63 -0.09 -0.72
C PRO A 13 0.69 -1.61 -0.78
N LYS A 14 1.11 -2.24 0.32
CA LYS A 14 1.21 -3.71 0.47
C LYS A 14 2.15 -4.42 -0.52
N CYS A 15 3.09 -3.68 -1.12
CA CYS A 15 4.16 -4.19 -1.98
C CYS A 15 5.53 -4.34 -1.28
N GLY A 16 5.58 -4.34 0.05
CA GLY A 16 6.83 -4.50 0.81
C GLY A 16 7.60 -3.21 1.10
N THR A 17 7.01 -2.04 0.81
CA THR A 17 7.63 -0.72 1.02
C THR A 17 8.05 -0.45 2.47
N THR A 18 7.31 -0.96 3.46
CA THR A 18 7.70 -0.84 4.88
C THR A 18 8.98 -1.62 5.20
N ALA A 19 9.17 -2.81 4.60
CA ALA A 19 10.39 -3.59 4.78
C ALA A 19 11.56 -2.87 4.10
N MET A 20 11.38 -2.43 2.84
CA MET A 20 12.42 -1.69 2.12
C MET A 20 12.84 -0.40 2.83
N HIS A 21 11.87 0.41 3.29
CA HIS A 21 12.16 1.61 4.10
C HIS A 21 13.01 1.27 5.33
N ALA A 22 12.67 0.19 6.05
CA ALA A 22 13.44 -0.24 7.22
C ALA A 22 14.86 -0.69 6.86
N TYR A 23 15.03 -1.45 5.76
CA TYR A 23 16.35 -1.88 5.29
C TYR A 23 17.23 -0.69 4.90
N LEU A 24 16.69 0.25 4.12
CA LEU A 24 17.42 1.46 3.72
C LEU A 24 17.78 2.34 4.92
N ARG A 25 16.92 2.40 5.95
CA ARG A 25 17.20 3.14 7.18
C ARG A 25 18.36 2.55 7.99
N LEU A 26 18.65 1.25 7.86
CA LEU A 26 19.79 0.60 8.50
C LEU A 26 21.11 0.86 7.76
N TYR A 27 21.07 1.38 6.53
CA TYR A 27 22.28 1.62 5.75
C TYR A 27 23.05 2.87 6.22
N PRO A 28 24.36 2.80 6.48
CA PRO A 28 25.12 3.93 7.02
C PRO A 28 25.13 5.18 6.13
N GLU A 29 25.09 5.02 4.81
CA GLU A 29 25.13 6.14 3.85
C GLU A 29 23.76 6.72 3.50
N ILE A 30 22.66 6.05 3.89
CA ILE A 30 21.31 6.47 3.57
C ILE A 30 20.63 7.02 4.82
N PHE A 31 19.99 8.19 4.70
CA PHE A 31 19.05 8.67 5.69
C PHE A 31 17.63 8.34 5.25
N MET A 32 16.85 7.74 6.15
CA MET A 32 15.39 7.69 6.06
C MET A 32 14.82 8.25 7.36
N PRO A 33 13.84 9.17 7.31
CA PRO A 33 13.11 9.59 8.50
C PRO A 33 12.54 8.40 9.25
N ARG A 34 12.41 8.50 10.59
CA ARG A 34 11.73 7.47 11.38
C ARG A 34 10.23 7.36 11.01
N ALA A 35 9.64 8.50 10.64
CA ALA A 35 8.28 8.54 10.11
C ALA A 35 8.26 7.98 8.68
N LYS A 36 7.25 7.17 8.39
CA LYS A 36 6.88 6.73 7.04
C LYS A 36 5.55 7.40 6.70
N GLU A 37 5.22 7.47 5.41
CA GLU A 37 4.01 8.11 4.90
C GLU A 37 4.05 9.62 5.19
N ILE A 38 5.06 10.29 4.62
CA ILE A 38 5.33 11.71 4.88
C ILE A 38 4.26 12.63 4.29
N HIS A 39 3.56 12.21 3.23
CA HIS A 39 2.41 12.93 2.68
C HIS A 39 2.66 14.42 2.39
N TYR A 40 3.88 14.79 1.98
CA TYR A 40 4.21 16.17 1.60
C TYR A 40 3.76 16.46 0.15
N TYR A 41 4.11 15.55 -0.76
CA TYR A 41 3.65 15.54 -2.15
C TYR A 41 2.33 14.77 -2.32
N GLY A 42 1.62 15.10 -3.40
CA GLY A 42 0.31 14.55 -3.77
C GLY A 42 -0.85 15.40 -3.28
N SER A 43 -0.84 16.69 -3.60
CA SER A 43 -1.86 17.65 -3.14
C SER A 43 -3.30 17.32 -3.57
N ASP A 44 -3.49 16.44 -4.57
CA ASP A 44 -4.81 15.94 -4.96
C ASP A 44 -5.40 14.91 -3.99
N LEU A 45 -4.60 14.33 -3.10
CA LEU A 45 -5.04 13.37 -2.09
C LEU A 45 -5.54 14.09 -0.83
N SER A 46 -6.66 14.79 -0.94
CA SER A 46 -7.27 15.52 0.17
C SER A 46 -7.61 14.59 1.36
N ASN A 47 -7.49 15.09 2.59
CA ASN A 47 -7.84 14.37 3.84
C ASN A 47 -6.99 13.15 4.24
N LEU A 48 -5.81 12.91 3.67
CA LEU A 48 -4.76 12.21 4.42
C LEU A 48 -4.36 13.18 5.53
N ALA A 49 -4.81 12.98 6.77
CA ALA A 49 -4.67 14.00 7.82
C ALA A 49 -3.26 14.60 7.86
N SER A 50 -3.23 15.91 7.61
CA SER A 50 -2.04 16.76 7.47
C SER A 50 -1.12 16.39 6.31
N GLN A 51 -1.42 16.92 5.12
CA GLN A 51 -0.31 17.30 4.23
C GLN A 51 0.65 18.15 5.06
N LEU A 52 1.92 17.75 5.11
CA LEU A 52 2.90 18.43 5.93
C LEU A 52 3.11 19.85 5.40
N THR A 53 3.26 20.82 6.29
CA THR A 53 3.75 22.15 5.91
C THR A 53 5.23 22.05 5.58
N ASP A 54 5.74 23.01 4.81
CA ASP A 54 7.15 23.10 4.43
C ASP A 54 8.07 23.07 5.66
N GLU A 55 7.69 23.74 6.76
CA GLU A 55 8.50 23.75 8.00
C GLU A 55 8.53 22.37 8.65
N ARG A 56 7.38 21.67 8.69
CA ARG A 56 7.30 20.32 9.27
C ARG A 56 8.01 19.29 8.40
N HIS A 57 7.97 19.46 7.09
CA HIS A 57 8.71 18.63 6.14
C HIS A 57 10.22 18.84 6.30
N ALA A 58 10.69 20.09 6.27
CA ALA A 58 12.09 20.43 6.50
C ALA A 58 12.61 19.90 7.85
N ALA A 59 11.80 19.98 8.92
CA ALA A 59 12.18 19.48 10.23
C ALA A 59 12.53 17.99 10.25
N LEU A 60 12.01 17.17 9.33
CA LEU A 60 12.35 15.74 9.22
C LEU A 60 13.80 15.50 8.80
N PHE A 61 14.43 16.49 8.18
CA PHE A 61 15.77 16.39 7.58
C PHE A 61 16.79 17.35 8.22
N ALA A 62 16.40 18.10 9.25
CA ALA A 62 17.24 19.13 9.89
C ALA A 62 18.56 18.57 10.44
N ASP A 63 18.56 17.35 10.97
CA ASP A 63 19.73 16.72 11.60
C ASP A 63 20.60 15.90 10.63
N VAL A 64 20.32 15.93 9.33
CA VAL A 64 21.07 15.16 8.33
C VAL A 64 22.40 15.86 8.02
N LYS A 65 23.48 15.37 8.64
CA LYS A 65 24.83 15.95 8.48
C LYS A 65 25.68 15.28 7.40
N SER A 66 25.82 13.95 7.43
CA SER A 66 26.86 13.23 6.66
C SER A 66 26.34 12.07 5.80
N ARG A 67 25.02 11.95 5.62
CA ARG A 67 24.43 10.87 4.82
C ARG A 67 24.52 11.23 3.35
N ARG A 68 25.01 10.28 2.53
CA ARG A 68 25.23 10.46 1.09
C ARG A 68 23.91 10.63 0.34
N ARG A 69 22.89 9.86 0.73
CA ARG A 69 21.54 9.94 0.16
C ARG A 69 20.50 10.12 1.25
N VAL A 70 19.50 10.94 0.95
CA VAL A 70 18.33 11.20 1.79
C VAL A 70 17.11 10.70 1.06
N GLY A 71 16.32 9.84 1.71
CA GLY A 71 15.12 9.27 1.12
C GLY A 71 13.86 9.69 1.83
N GLU A 72 12.77 9.75 1.07
CA GLU A 72 11.41 9.91 1.58
C GLU A 72 10.53 8.72 1.18
N THR A 73 9.49 8.44 1.96
CA THR A 73 8.52 7.40 1.63
C THR A 73 7.09 7.88 1.82
N CYS A 74 6.31 7.80 0.75
CA CYS A 74 4.87 8.02 0.75
C CYS A 74 4.26 7.07 -0.30
N ILE A 75 3.61 5.99 0.13
CA ILE A 75 3.17 4.92 -0.79
C ILE A 75 1.99 5.33 -1.68
N TRP A 76 1.32 6.42 -1.32
CA TRP A 76 0.19 6.98 -2.05
C TRP A 76 0.65 7.99 -3.12
N ALA A 77 1.92 8.40 -3.11
CA ALA A 77 2.47 9.26 -4.15
C ALA A 77 2.42 8.58 -5.53
N LEU A 78 2.54 7.25 -5.60
CA LEU A 78 2.33 6.51 -6.84
C LEU A 78 0.89 6.66 -7.35
N TYR A 79 -0.10 6.62 -6.46
CA TYR A 79 -1.51 6.72 -6.82
C TYR A 79 -1.93 8.16 -7.18
N SER A 80 -1.42 9.16 -6.46
CA SER A 80 -1.65 10.59 -6.71
C SER A 80 -1.40 10.97 -8.16
N ARG A 81 -2.30 11.77 -8.75
CA ARG A 81 -2.14 12.28 -10.13
C ARG A 81 -1.15 13.44 -10.21
N LEU A 82 -0.91 14.15 -9.11
CA LEU A 82 -0.06 15.35 -9.07
C LEU A 82 1.35 15.10 -8.52
N ALA A 83 1.54 14.10 -7.64
CA ALA A 83 2.80 13.91 -6.91
C ALA A 83 4.04 13.81 -7.82
N ALA A 84 3.95 13.10 -8.95
CA ALA A 84 5.07 12.99 -9.89
C ALA A 84 5.51 14.36 -10.44
N ALA A 85 4.55 15.20 -10.82
CA ALA A 85 4.82 16.53 -11.35
C ALA A 85 5.33 17.49 -10.27
N GLU A 86 4.78 17.41 -9.06
CA GLU A 86 5.24 18.22 -7.92
C GLU A 86 6.67 17.87 -7.51
N ILE A 87 7.00 16.58 -7.38
CA ILE A 87 8.36 16.14 -7.07
C ILE A 87 9.31 16.57 -8.19
N ARG A 88 8.93 16.41 -9.47
CA ARG A 88 9.79 16.79 -10.60
C ARG A 88 10.06 18.29 -10.64
N ARG A 89 9.05 19.11 -10.33
CA ARG A 89 9.17 20.57 -10.27
C ARG A 89 10.17 21.01 -9.20
N ASP A 90 10.08 20.42 -8.01
CA ASP A 90 10.87 20.86 -6.86
C ASP A 90 12.25 20.20 -6.81
N LEU A 91 12.36 18.94 -7.25
CA LEU A 91 13.54 18.10 -7.15
C LEU A 91 13.77 17.32 -8.46
N PRO A 92 14.16 17.99 -9.56
CA PRO A 92 14.21 17.38 -10.88
C PRO A 92 15.19 16.21 -11.00
N HIS A 93 16.23 16.19 -10.17
CA HIS A 93 17.26 15.14 -10.15
C HIS A 93 16.95 13.99 -9.18
N ALA A 94 15.78 14.00 -8.54
CA ALA A 94 15.41 12.95 -7.60
C ALA A 94 15.31 11.58 -8.29
N LYS A 95 15.70 10.53 -7.57
CA LYS A 95 15.50 9.14 -7.99
C LYS A 95 14.18 8.59 -7.44
N ILE A 96 13.48 7.80 -8.23
CA ILE A 96 12.16 7.26 -7.90
C ILE A 96 12.26 5.74 -7.77
N ILE A 97 11.82 5.20 -6.64
CA ILE A 97 11.71 3.76 -6.40
C ILE A 97 10.23 3.41 -6.33
N VAL A 98 9.82 2.46 -7.18
CA VAL A 98 8.45 1.93 -7.23
C VAL A 98 8.51 0.45 -6.86
N MET A 99 7.63 0.00 -5.97
CA MET A 99 7.47 -1.41 -5.61
C MET A 99 6.10 -1.91 -6.01
N LEU A 100 6.03 -2.91 -6.87
CA LEU A 100 4.78 -3.46 -7.40
C LEU A 100 4.60 -4.91 -6.97
N ARG A 101 3.35 -5.32 -6.84
CA ARG A 101 2.94 -6.68 -6.49
C ARG A 101 1.76 -7.05 -7.36
N ASN A 102 1.58 -8.35 -7.63
CA ASN A 102 0.36 -8.88 -8.24
C ASN A 102 -0.88 -8.11 -7.73
N PRO A 103 -1.62 -7.42 -8.62
CA PRO A 103 -2.66 -6.47 -8.22
C PRO A 103 -3.78 -7.15 -7.42
N VAL A 104 -4.14 -8.39 -7.75
CA VAL A 104 -5.15 -9.18 -7.03
C VAL A 104 -4.73 -9.42 -5.58
N GLU A 105 -3.49 -9.83 -5.40
CA GLU A 105 -2.91 -10.10 -4.09
C GLU A 105 -2.69 -8.82 -3.27
N MET A 106 -2.33 -7.73 -3.94
CA MET A 106 -2.17 -6.41 -3.34
C MET A 106 -3.49 -5.90 -2.78
N VAL A 107 -4.57 -5.85 -3.58
CA VAL A 107 -5.86 -5.31 -3.11
C VAL A 107 -6.44 -6.13 -1.97
N TYR A 108 -6.22 -7.45 -1.97
CA TYR A 108 -6.67 -8.30 -0.89
C TYR A 108 -5.87 -8.11 0.39
N ALA A 109 -4.57 -7.85 0.26
CA ALA A 109 -3.73 -7.48 1.40
C ALA A 109 -4.09 -6.08 1.95
N LEU A 110 -4.47 -5.15 1.06
CA LEU A 110 -4.85 -3.79 1.42
C LEU A 110 -6.18 -3.77 2.16
N HIS A 111 -7.18 -4.49 1.65
CA HIS A 111 -8.47 -4.68 2.35
C HIS A 111 -8.27 -5.23 3.76
N SER A 112 -7.45 -6.28 3.91
CA SER A 112 -7.16 -6.86 5.23
C SER A 112 -6.51 -5.85 6.19
N GLU A 113 -5.62 -5.00 5.68
CA GLU A 113 -5.00 -3.92 6.47
C GLU A 113 -6.04 -2.88 6.89
N PHE A 114 -6.89 -2.44 5.96
CA PHE A 114 -7.88 -1.42 6.25
C PHE A 114 -8.99 -1.90 7.18
N VAL A 115 -9.38 -3.16 7.12
CA VAL A 115 -10.28 -3.76 8.12
C VAL A 115 -9.59 -3.79 9.49
N TYR A 116 -8.29 -4.09 9.55
CA TYR A 116 -7.53 -4.05 10.79
C TYR A 116 -7.41 -2.62 11.37
N GLN A 117 -7.22 -1.63 10.50
CA GLN A 117 -7.06 -0.21 10.85
C GLN A 117 -8.40 0.54 11.04
N TRP A 118 -9.55 -0.11 10.82
CA TRP A 118 -10.89 0.51 10.83
C TRP A 118 -11.11 1.57 9.74
N VAL A 119 -10.26 1.60 8.72
CA VAL A 119 -10.46 2.38 7.50
C VAL A 119 -11.59 1.77 6.66
N GLU A 120 -11.66 0.44 6.61
CA GLU A 120 -12.69 -0.33 5.91
C GLU A 120 -13.66 -0.96 6.91
N ASP A 121 -14.96 -0.66 6.76
CA ASP A 121 -16.03 -1.15 7.64
C ASP A 121 -16.70 -2.44 7.13
N ILE A 122 -16.43 -2.84 5.89
CA ILE A 122 -16.93 -4.08 5.28
C ILE A 122 -15.84 -5.16 5.35
N ALA A 123 -15.96 -6.04 6.36
CA ALA A 123 -15.01 -7.15 6.57
C ALA A 123 -15.01 -8.21 5.45
N SER A 124 -16.07 -8.29 4.65
CA SER A 124 -16.15 -9.24 3.52
C SER A 124 -15.56 -8.60 2.26
N PHE A 125 -14.41 -9.11 1.81
CA PHE A 125 -13.71 -8.56 0.64
C PHE A 125 -14.59 -8.46 -0.63
N PRO A 126 -15.38 -9.48 -1.02
CA PRO A 126 -16.26 -9.36 -2.19
C PRO A 126 -17.34 -8.28 -2.02
N ARG A 127 -17.85 -8.08 -0.79
CA ARG A 127 -18.83 -7.02 -0.51
C ARG A 127 -18.19 -5.63 -0.49
N ALA A 128 -16.92 -5.53 -0.08
CA ALA A 128 -16.15 -4.29 -0.13
C ALA A 128 -15.89 -3.88 -1.59
N LEU A 129 -15.47 -4.82 -2.45
CA LEU A 129 -15.33 -4.58 -3.89
C LEU A 129 -16.65 -4.17 -4.56
N ALA A 130 -17.78 -4.73 -4.12
CA ALA A 130 -19.10 -4.36 -4.64
C ALA A 130 -19.58 -2.99 -4.13
N ALA A 131 -18.95 -2.42 -3.10
CA ALA A 131 -19.26 -1.10 -2.58
C ALA A 131 -18.52 0.02 -3.31
N GLU A 132 -17.51 -0.30 -4.12
CA GLU A 132 -16.60 0.67 -4.73
C GLU A 132 -17.34 1.70 -5.61
N GLU A 133 -18.27 1.25 -6.45
CA GLU A 133 -19.06 2.16 -7.31
C GLU A 133 -19.97 3.10 -6.51
N ASP A 134 -20.57 2.61 -5.43
CA ASP A 134 -21.32 3.47 -4.51
C ASP A 134 -20.41 4.51 -3.84
N ARG A 135 -19.19 4.10 -3.43
CA ARG A 135 -18.21 4.97 -2.77
C ARG A 135 -17.69 6.06 -3.69
N LYS A 136 -17.46 5.76 -4.96
CA LYS A 136 -17.12 6.74 -5.99
C LYS A 136 -18.20 7.81 -6.18
N GLN A 137 -19.45 7.48 -5.84
CA GLN A 137 -20.60 8.39 -5.87
C GLN A 137 -20.87 9.03 -4.49
N GLY A 138 -19.93 8.93 -3.54
CA GLY A 138 -20.05 9.48 -2.19
C GLY A 138 -20.98 8.70 -1.26
N ARG A 139 -21.53 7.55 -1.69
CA ARG A 139 -22.40 6.70 -0.88
C ARG A 139 -21.60 5.59 -0.18
N ARG A 140 -22.10 5.09 0.96
CA ARG A 140 -21.48 3.97 1.70
C ARG A 140 -19.99 4.22 2.04
N LEU A 141 -19.63 5.48 2.23
CA LEU A 141 -18.34 5.87 2.78
C LEU A 141 -18.30 5.49 4.27
N PRO A 142 -17.25 4.81 4.75
CA PRO A 142 -17.13 4.46 6.16
C PRO A 142 -17.14 5.72 7.02
N LYS A 143 -17.85 5.68 8.15
CA LYS A 143 -17.70 6.66 9.23
C LYS A 143 -16.44 6.33 10.04
N SER A 144 -15.30 6.31 9.35
CA SER A 144 -14.00 6.05 9.95
C SER A 144 -13.61 7.21 10.87
N ALA A 145 -12.98 6.88 12.00
CA ALA A 145 -12.32 7.89 12.84
C ALA A 145 -10.91 8.23 12.33
N TYR A 146 -10.43 7.48 11.34
CA TYR A 146 -9.15 7.69 10.69
C TYR A 146 -9.36 8.54 9.43
N PRO A 147 -8.88 9.79 9.40
CA PRO A 147 -8.99 10.68 8.24
C PRO A 147 -8.07 10.16 7.13
N VAL A 148 -8.67 9.40 6.22
CA VAL A 148 -8.08 9.02 4.93
C VAL A 148 -9.05 9.40 3.82
N PRO A 149 -8.54 9.78 2.64
CA PRO A 149 -9.35 10.04 1.47
C PRO A 149 -10.18 8.81 1.12
N PRO A 150 -11.45 8.96 0.71
CA PRO A 150 -12.27 7.86 0.18
C PRO A 150 -11.58 7.04 -0.92
N GLU A 151 -10.72 7.68 -1.70
CA GLU A 151 -10.01 7.13 -2.86
C GLU A 151 -9.14 5.93 -2.49
N VAL A 152 -8.65 5.86 -1.25
CA VAL A 152 -7.87 4.69 -0.78
C VAL A 152 -8.70 3.40 -0.81
N LEU A 153 -10.03 3.51 -0.74
CA LEU A 153 -10.99 2.38 -0.80
C LEU A 153 -11.40 2.01 -2.23
N PHE A 154 -10.92 2.73 -3.24
CA PHE A 154 -11.14 2.40 -4.66
C PHE A 154 -10.12 1.34 -5.08
N TYR A 155 -10.27 0.14 -4.52
CA TYR A 155 -9.31 -0.96 -4.64
C TYR A 155 -8.87 -1.22 -6.09
N ARG A 156 -9.78 -1.13 -7.07
CA ARG A 156 -9.44 -1.32 -8.48
C ARG A 156 -8.58 -0.21 -9.01
N ASP A 157 -8.89 1.04 -8.66
CA ASP A 157 -8.13 2.19 -9.14
C ASP A 157 -6.74 2.25 -8.50
N VAL A 158 -6.62 1.89 -7.22
CA VAL A 158 -5.33 1.77 -6.53
C VAL A 158 -4.42 0.73 -7.21
N ALA A 159 -5.00 -0.34 -7.75
CA ALA A 159 -4.28 -1.44 -8.40
C ALA A 159 -4.02 -1.27 -9.91
N LYS A 160 -4.55 -0.21 -10.55
CA LYS A 160 -4.27 0.13 -11.95
C LYS A 160 -2.91 0.80 -12.06
N TYR A 161 -1.85 0.00 -12.06
CA TYR A 161 -0.48 0.50 -11.97
C TYR A 161 0.02 1.11 -13.28
N ALA A 162 -0.44 0.64 -14.45
CA ALA A 162 0.18 1.05 -15.70
C ALA A 162 0.15 2.57 -15.90
N VAL A 163 -1.01 3.20 -15.69
CA VAL A 163 -1.14 4.66 -15.77
C VAL A 163 -0.39 5.40 -14.65
N GLN A 164 -0.22 4.75 -13.49
CA GLN A 164 0.49 5.36 -12.36
C GLN A 164 2.00 5.37 -12.61
N VAL A 165 2.54 4.26 -13.12
CA VAL A 165 3.95 4.09 -13.47
C VAL A 165 4.33 4.96 -14.66
N GLU A 166 3.48 5.01 -15.70
CA GLU A 166 3.69 5.85 -16.88
C GLU A 166 3.88 7.32 -16.49
N ARG A 167 3.07 7.87 -15.57
CA ARG A 167 3.24 9.25 -15.09
C ARG A 167 4.61 9.54 -14.49
N TYR A 168 5.23 8.57 -13.81
CA TYR A 168 6.57 8.74 -13.26
C TYR A 168 7.65 8.55 -14.34
N LEU A 169 7.45 7.64 -15.29
CA LEU A 169 8.33 7.51 -16.47
C LEU A 169 8.33 8.79 -17.31
N ASP A 170 7.17 9.39 -17.55
CA ASP A 170 7.05 10.65 -18.30
C ASP A 170 7.74 11.81 -17.59
N ALA A 171 7.65 11.87 -16.26
CA ALA A 171 8.22 12.96 -15.47
C ALA A 171 9.74 12.83 -15.25
N PHE A 172 10.25 11.62 -15.03
CA PHE A 172 11.64 11.39 -14.60
C PHE A 172 12.50 10.61 -15.62
N GLY A 173 11.88 9.92 -16.57
CA GLY A 173 12.56 9.00 -17.46
C GLY A 173 12.96 7.68 -16.78
N PRO A 174 13.36 6.66 -17.57
CA PRO A 174 13.71 5.34 -17.06
C PRO A 174 14.98 5.35 -16.18
N GLU A 175 15.96 6.21 -16.48
CA GLU A 175 17.25 6.27 -15.76
C GLU A 175 17.11 6.77 -14.32
N GLN A 176 16.08 7.57 -14.04
CA GLN A 176 15.77 8.06 -12.69
C GLN A 176 14.75 7.19 -11.97
N MET A 177 14.32 6.05 -12.54
CA MET A 177 13.30 5.19 -11.97
C MET A 177 13.78 3.75 -11.78
N HIS A 178 13.54 3.19 -10.61
CA HIS A 178 13.83 1.78 -10.31
C HIS A 178 12.57 1.07 -9.84
N VAL A 179 12.17 0.02 -10.57
CA VAL A 179 10.95 -0.76 -10.26
C VAL A 179 11.31 -2.11 -9.68
N ILE A 180 10.78 -2.36 -8.49
CA ILE A 180 10.97 -3.60 -7.74
C ILE A 180 9.69 -4.42 -7.81
N ILE A 181 9.82 -5.67 -8.22
CA ILE A 181 8.73 -6.63 -8.16
C ILE A 181 8.78 -7.37 -6.82
N TYR A 182 7.67 -7.34 -6.08
CA TYR A 182 7.56 -7.94 -4.76
C TYR A 182 7.90 -9.43 -4.74
N ASP A 183 7.61 -10.14 -5.83
CA ASP A 183 7.94 -11.57 -5.95
C ASP A 183 9.46 -11.80 -5.98
N ASP A 184 10.24 -10.89 -6.59
CA ASP A 184 11.70 -10.93 -6.56
C ASP A 184 12.22 -10.63 -5.17
N LEU A 185 11.65 -9.63 -4.48
CA LEU A 185 12.03 -9.30 -3.11
C LEU A 185 11.83 -10.51 -2.18
N LYS A 186 10.76 -11.29 -2.39
CA LYS A 186 10.52 -12.53 -1.63
C LYS A 186 11.50 -13.65 -1.99
N LYS A 187 11.90 -13.73 -3.26
CA LYS A 187 12.79 -14.78 -3.76
C LYS A 187 14.25 -14.53 -3.37
N ASP A 188 14.70 -13.29 -3.52
CA ASP A 188 16.07 -12.85 -3.25
C ASP A 188 16.07 -11.40 -2.72
N SER A 189 15.85 -11.25 -1.41
CA SER A 189 15.84 -9.94 -0.79
C SER A 189 17.19 -9.23 -0.88
N GLN A 190 18.30 -9.97 -0.78
CA GLN A 190 19.65 -9.41 -0.79
C GLN A 190 20.03 -8.89 -2.18
N GLY A 191 19.72 -9.64 -3.23
CA GLY A 191 19.94 -9.21 -4.62
C GLY A 191 19.12 -7.96 -4.95
N VAL A 192 17.83 -7.94 -4.60
CA VAL A 192 16.98 -6.76 -4.79
C VAL A 192 17.51 -5.56 -4.01
N TYR A 193 17.90 -5.75 -2.76
CA TYR A 193 18.47 -4.66 -1.95
C TYR A 193 19.74 -4.09 -2.57
N ARG A 194 20.64 -4.96 -3.04
CA ARG A 194 21.87 -4.52 -3.72
C ARG A 194 21.57 -3.69 -4.96
N ALA A 195 20.61 -4.11 -5.78
CA ALA A 195 20.19 -3.33 -6.95
C ALA A 195 19.67 -1.93 -6.56
N VAL A 196 18.98 -1.79 -5.41
CA VAL A 196 18.59 -0.47 -4.90
C VAL A 196 19.81 0.36 -4.47
N ILE A 197 20.76 -0.24 -3.77
CA ILE A 197 21.99 0.44 -3.33
C ILE A 197 22.82 0.93 -4.52
N GLU A 198 22.98 0.09 -5.54
CA GLU A 198 23.64 0.43 -6.81
C GLU A 198 22.88 1.56 -7.53
N PHE A 199 21.55 1.45 -7.65
CA PHE A 199 20.71 2.50 -8.22
C PHE A 199 20.83 3.82 -7.46
N LEU A 200 20.98 3.79 -6.15
CA LEU A 200 21.18 5.00 -5.32
C LEU A 200 22.63 5.50 -5.33
N GLU A 201 23.55 4.80 -6.00
CA GLU A 201 24.98 5.13 -6.12
C GLU A 201 25.63 5.37 -4.74
N VAL A 202 25.34 4.51 -3.77
CA VAL A 202 26.06 4.44 -2.49
C VAL A 202 27.00 3.23 -2.51
N ASP A 203 28.03 3.21 -1.64
CA ASP A 203 28.96 2.08 -1.58
C ASP A 203 28.18 0.80 -1.25
N ALA A 204 28.55 -0.35 -1.81
CA ALA A 204 27.87 -1.64 -1.62
C ALA A 204 28.48 -2.53 -0.54
N GLY A 205 29.47 -2.03 0.23
CA GLY A 205 30.22 -2.81 1.21
C GLY A 205 29.47 -3.22 2.46
N HIS A 206 28.29 -2.66 2.75
CA HIS A 206 27.54 -2.97 3.97
C HIS A 206 26.49 -4.06 3.74
N ARG A 207 26.45 -5.04 4.66
CA ARG A 207 25.36 -6.03 4.72
C ARG A 207 24.34 -5.60 5.76
N VAL A 208 23.07 -5.79 5.44
CA VAL A 208 21.94 -5.50 6.34
C VAL A 208 21.15 -6.80 6.56
N GLU A 209 20.75 -7.05 7.80
CA GLU A 209 19.82 -8.13 8.11
C GLU A 209 18.43 -7.79 7.55
N MET A 210 17.80 -8.76 6.86
CA MET A 210 16.55 -8.54 6.16
C MET A 210 15.43 -9.45 6.72
N PRO A 211 15.00 -9.26 7.97
CA PRO A 211 13.92 -10.06 8.55
C PRO A 211 12.59 -9.73 7.88
N VAL A 212 11.62 -10.65 7.95
CA VAL A 212 10.26 -10.37 7.47
C VAL A 212 9.61 -9.27 8.33
N ILE A 213 9.41 -8.10 7.72
CA ILE A 213 8.81 -6.94 8.38
C ILE A 213 7.34 -6.79 7.95
N ASN A 214 6.50 -6.41 8.93
CA ASN A 214 5.05 -6.19 8.75
C ASN A 214 4.27 -7.42 8.27
N PRO A 215 4.40 -8.59 8.95
CA PRO A 215 3.57 -9.75 8.64
C PRO A 215 2.08 -9.46 8.88
N ASN A 216 1.22 -10.22 8.20
CA ASN A 216 -0.22 -10.01 8.29
C ASN A 216 -0.75 -10.13 9.73
N LYS A 217 -1.57 -9.15 10.12
CA LYS A 217 -2.24 -9.09 11.42
C LYS A 217 -3.71 -9.42 11.27
N ARG A 218 -4.28 -10.12 12.25
CA ARG A 218 -5.72 -10.33 12.38
C ARG A 218 -6.17 -9.99 13.80
N ILE A 219 -7.39 -9.49 13.87
CA ILE A 219 -8.09 -9.26 15.14
C ILE A 219 -8.80 -10.56 15.51
N ARG A 220 -8.61 -11.06 16.73
CA ARG A 220 -9.27 -12.28 17.23
C ARG A 220 -10.77 -12.07 17.40
N SER A 221 -11.17 -10.94 18.00
CA SER A 221 -12.57 -10.55 18.22
C SER A 221 -12.81 -9.11 17.79
N VAL A 222 -13.58 -8.94 16.70
CA VAL A 222 -14.03 -7.63 16.20
C VAL A 222 -14.93 -6.94 17.24
N ARG A 223 -15.76 -7.69 17.97
CA ARG A 223 -16.62 -7.15 19.04
C ARG A 223 -15.78 -6.57 20.18
N LEU A 224 -14.75 -7.29 20.63
CA LEU A 224 -13.83 -6.81 21.66
C LEU A 224 -13.08 -5.55 21.19
N ARG A 225 -12.56 -5.55 19.95
CA ARG A 225 -11.90 -4.38 19.36
C ARG A 225 -12.85 -3.18 19.32
N LYS A 226 -14.10 -3.38 18.90
CA LYS A 226 -15.12 -2.32 18.88
C LYS A 226 -15.40 -1.79 20.29
N LEU A 227 -15.50 -2.68 21.28
CA LEU A 227 -15.73 -2.30 22.68
C LEU A 227 -14.55 -1.52 23.27
N LEU A 228 -13.31 -1.92 22.97
CA LEU A 228 -12.10 -1.25 23.46
C LEU A 228 -11.95 0.14 22.83
N HIS A 229 -12.14 0.27 21.51
CA HIS A 229 -11.91 1.53 20.78
C HIS A 229 -13.13 2.47 20.76
N ARG A 230 -14.35 1.95 20.93
CA ARG A 230 -15.59 2.73 21.03
C ARG A 230 -16.46 2.21 22.20
N PRO A 231 -15.98 2.30 23.46
CA PRO A 231 -16.74 1.82 24.61
C PRO A 231 -17.98 2.68 24.85
N PRO A 232 -19.14 2.08 25.22
CA PRO A 232 -20.30 2.82 25.68
C PRO A 232 -19.95 3.78 26.84
N ALA A 233 -20.63 4.92 26.93
CA ALA A 233 -20.35 5.92 27.97
C ALA A 233 -20.46 5.37 29.40
N THR A 234 -21.38 4.42 29.62
CA THR A 234 -21.55 3.70 30.89
C THR A 234 -20.31 2.89 31.26
N LEU A 235 -19.77 2.13 30.30
CA LEU A 235 -18.54 1.36 30.49
C LEU A 235 -17.33 2.27 30.73
N GLN A 236 -17.24 3.40 30.03
CA GLN A 236 -16.17 4.37 30.27
C GLN A 236 -16.18 4.92 31.70
N ARG A 237 -17.37 5.28 32.22
CA ARG A 237 -17.54 5.76 33.60
C ARG A 237 -17.14 4.67 34.59
N PHE A 238 -17.66 3.46 34.40
CA PHE A 238 -17.35 2.30 35.24
C PHE A 238 -15.84 1.98 35.28
N CYS A 239 -15.17 1.95 34.11
CA CYS A 239 -13.73 1.73 34.04
C CYS A 239 -12.92 2.83 34.74
N LYS A 240 -13.37 4.09 34.66
CA LYS A 240 -12.74 5.21 35.40
C LYS A 240 -12.94 5.08 36.92
N THR A 241 -14.05 4.50 37.36
CA THR A 241 -14.30 4.23 38.79
C THR A 241 -13.41 3.10 39.32
N ILE A 242 -13.27 2.00 38.58
CA ILE A 242 -12.48 0.83 39.02
C ILE A 242 -10.97 1.06 38.88
N ILE A 243 -10.55 1.73 37.81
CA ILE A 243 -9.14 2.04 37.55
C ILE A 243 -9.03 3.56 37.38
N PRO A 244 -8.91 4.34 38.48
CA PRO A 244 -8.87 5.81 38.41
C PRO A 244 -7.63 6.34 37.69
N SER A 245 -6.52 5.59 37.71
CA SER A 245 -5.27 5.98 37.04
C SER A 245 -5.38 5.85 35.51
N ASP A 246 -5.21 6.97 34.83
CA ASP A 246 -5.12 7.07 33.37
C ASP A 246 -4.03 6.18 32.77
N ALA A 247 -2.86 6.16 33.41
CA ALA A 247 -1.73 5.35 32.97
C ALA A 247 -2.04 3.85 33.08
N ALA A 248 -2.68 3.44 34.18
CA ALA A 248 -3.08 2.04 34.37
C ALA A 248 -4.14 1.62 33.35
N ARG A 249 -5.13 2.48 33.06
CA ARG A 249 -6.14 2.22 32.01
C ARG A 249 -5.51 2.09 30.63
N ARG A 250 -4.58 2.98 30.26
CA ARG A 250 -3.84 2.89 28.98
C ARG A 250 -3.08 1.58 28.88
N ARG A 251 -2.33 1.20 29.92
CA ARG A 251 -1.59 -0.07 29.94
C ARG A 251 -2.50 -1.29 29.84
N TRP A 252 -3.66 -1.26 30.50
CA TRP A 252 -4.67 -2.32 30.39
C TRP A 252 -5.25 -2.41 28.98
N PHE A 253 -5.62 -1.26 28.40
CA PHE A 253 -6.10 -1.17 27.03
C PHE A 253 -5.05 -1.72 26.05
N GLU A 254 -3.80 -1.29 26.14
CA GLU A 254 -2.70 -1.75 25.29
C GLU A 254 -2.47 -3.25 25.40
N ARG A 255 -2.53 -3.81 26.62
CA ARG A 255 -2.42 -5.27 26.83
C ARG A 255 -3.58 -6.03 26.19
N LEU A 256 -4.81 -5.57 26.38
CA LEU A 256 -6.00 -6.22 25.84
C LEU A 256 -6.09 -6.09 24.32
N ASP A 257 -5.82 -4.91 23.76
CA ASP A 257 -5.77 -4.69 22.32
C ASP A 257 -4.64 -5.51 21.70
N GLY A 258 -3.46 -5.51 22.32
CA GLY A 258 -2.32 -6.34 21.92
C GLY A 258 -2.62 -7.83 21.94
N TRP A 259 -3.28 -8.34 23.00
CA TRP A 259 -3.77 -9.72 23.05
C TRP A 259 -4.80 -10.00 21.95
N ASN A 260 -5.63 -9.03 21.58
CA ASN A 260 -6.61 -9.19 20.52
C ASN A 260 -5.97 -9.19 19.12
N VAL A 261 -4.69 -8.85 18.99
CA VAL A 261 -3.92 -8.94 17.74
C VAL A 261 -3.18 -10.28 17.67
N GLY A 262 -3.33 -10.98 16.54
CA GLY A 262 -2.57 -12.19 16.23
C GLY A 262 -1.91 -12.11 14.85
N PHE A 263 -0.72 -12.67 14.73
CA PHE A 263 -0.05 -12.87 13.45
C PHE A 263 -0.53 -14.20 12.86
N ARG A 264 -1.33 -14.14 11.79
CA ARG A 264 -1.83 -15.32 11.08
C ARG A 264 -1.87 -15.03 9.59
N PRO A 265 -1.63 -16.03 8.72
CA PRO A 265 -1.86 -15.88 7.29
C PRO A 265 -3.29 -15.38 7.00
N ARG A 266 -3.44 -14.59 5.93
CA ARG A 266 -4.76 -14.24 5.41
C ARG A 266 -5.42 -15.54 4.91
N PRO A 267 -6.73 -15.76 5.14
CA PRO A 267 -7.45 -16.81 4.44
C PRO A 267 -7.24 -16.67 2.92
N PRO A 268 -7.24 -17.76 2.15
CA PRO A 268 -7.18 -17.64 0.71
C PRO A 268 -8.41 -16.90 0.19
N MET A 269 -8.22 -16.12 -0.89
CA MET A 269 -9.33 -15.50 -1.59
C MET A 269 -10.21 -16.59 -2.25
N GLY A 270 -11.52 -16.38 -2.28
CA GLY A 270 -12.41 -17.28 -3.01
C GLY A 270 -12.09 -17.30 -4.52
N GLU A 271 -11.96 -18.49 -5.08
CA GLU A 271 -11.51 -18.73 -6.48
C GLU A 271 -12.26 -17.89 -7.52
N LYS A 272 -13.60 -17.81 -7.40
CA LYS A 272 -14.43 -17.02 -8.33
C LYS A 272 -14.07 -15.53 -8.32
N VAL A 273 -13.76 -14.98 -7.15
CA VAL A 273 -13.38 -13.57 -6.99
C VAL A 273 -11.96 -13.34 -7.49
N HIS A 274 -11.07 -14.28 -7.21
CA HIS A 274 -9.69 -14.27 -7.70
C HIS A 274 -9.64 -14.22 -9.23
N ARG A 275 -10.29 -15.18 -9.92
CA ARG A 275 -10.34 -15.22 -11.39
C ARG A 275 -10.97 -13.98 -12.00
N ARG A 276 -12.04 -13.46 -11.37
CA ARG A 276 -12.68 -12.23 -11.85
C ARG A 276 -11.71 -11.05 -11.80
N LEU A 277 -11.00 -10.85 -10.69
CA LEU A 277 -10.02 -9.77 -10.56
C LEU A 277 -8.81 -9.96 -11.50
N GLN A 278 -8.37 -11.21 -11.72
CA GLN A 278 -7.33 -11.48 -12.71
C GLN A 278 -7.75 -11.01 -14.11
N ALA A 279 -8.96 -11.35 -14.54
CA ALA A 279 -9.49 -10.89 -15.83
C ALA A 279 -9.66 -9.37 -15.88
N GLU A 280 -10.16 -8.75 -14.81
CA GLU A 280 -10.31 -7.28 -14.70
C GLU A 280 -8.96 -6.55 -14.80
N PHE A 281 -7.89 -7.08 -14.20
CA PHE A 281 -6.57 -6.44 -14.19
C PHE A 281 -5.66 -6.84 -15.38
N ALA A 282 -6.03 -7.85 -16.16
CA ALA A 282 -5.18 -8.34 -17.25
C ALA A 282 -4.76 -7.27 -18.27
N PRO A 283 -5.66 -6.38 -18.75
CA PRO A 283 -5.26 -5.31 -19.68
C PRO A 283 -4.26 -4.32 -19.07
N ASP A 284 -4.40 -3.99 -17.78
CA ASP A 284 -3.47 -3.09 -17.08
C ASP A 284 -2.11 -3.78 -16.88
N VAL A 285 -2.10 -5.07 -16.52
CA VAL A 285 -0.86 -5.85 -16.37
C VAL A 285 -0.13 -6.04 -17.70
N GLU A 286 -0.84 -6.24 -18.80
CA GLU A 286 -0.24 -6.31 -20.14
C GLU A 286 0.41 -4.97 -20.52
N ARG A 287 -0.29 -3.86 -20.28
CA ARG A 287 0.26 -2.51 -20.50
C ARG A 287 1.47 -2.24 -19.62
N LEU A 288 1.39 -2.59 -18.34
CA LEU A 288 2.49 -2.46 -17.39
C LEU A 288 3.70 -3.30 -17.83
N SER A 289 3.48 -4.51 -18.34
CA SER A 289 4.54 -5.39 -18.84
C SER A 289 5.32 -4.73 -19.99
N ARG A 290 4.59 -4.08 -20.91
CA ARG A 290 5.21 -3.31 -22.00
C ARG A 290 5.98 -2.09 -21.50
N LEU A 291 5.41 -1.32 -20.59
CA LEU A 291 6.06 -0.14 -20.00
C LEU A 291 7.37 -0.48 -19.29
N LEU A 292 7.42 -1.64 -18.62
CA LEU A 292 8.58 -2.08 -17.85
C LEU A 292 9.54 -2.98 -18.64
N GLY A 293 9.22 -3.34 -19.89
CA GLY A 293 9.99 -4.31 -20.66
C GLY A 293 10.12 -5.68 -19.98
N ARG A 294 9.12 -6.07 -19.17
CA ARG A 294 9.16 -7.26 -18.32
C ARG A 294 7.82 -8.00 -18.36
N ASP A 295 7.84 -9.30 -18.57
CA ASP A 295 6.61 -10.11 -18.53
C ASP A 295 6.06 -10.23 -17.11
N LEU A 296 4.90 -9.59 -16.87
CA LEU A 296 4.13 -9.66 -15.62
C LEU A 296 2.79 -10.40 -15.80
N MET A 297 2.53 -10.95 -16.99
CA MET A 297 1.31 -11.73 -17.26
C MET A 297 1.12 -12.94 -16.35
N PRO A 298 2.16 -13.58 -15.76
CA PRO A 298 1.97 -14.61 -14.74
C PRO A 298 1.10 -14.16 -13.54
N TRP A 299 0.96 -12.87 -13.26
CA TRP A 299 0.08 -12.37 -12.20
C TRP A 299 -1.41 -12.61 -12.45
N VAL A 300 -1.84 -12.55 -13.71
CA VAL A 300 -3.25 -12.63 -14.12
C VAL A 300 -3.59 -13.94 -14.83
N GLY A 301 -2.60 -14.82 -14.99
CA GLY A 301 -2.75 -16.11 -15.66
C GLY A 301 -2.79 -15.98 -17.19
N GLN A 302 -2.44 -17.05 -17.90
CA GLN A 302 -2.41 -17.10 -19.37
C GLN A 302 -3.81 -17.24 -20.02
N GLY A 303 -4.89 -16.90 -19.31
CA GLY A 303 -6.28 -17.14 -19.75
C GLY A 303 -6.84 -16.11 -20.72
N VAL A 304 -6.07 -15.11 -21.13
CA VAL A 304 -6.46 -14.22 -22.23
C VAL A 304 -5.85 -14.80 -23.50
N ASP A 305 -6.69 -15.42 -24.32
CA ASP A 305 -6.34 -15.78 -25.68
C ASP A 305 -5.80 -14.53 -26.39
N ARG A 306 -4.49 -14.54 -26.66
CA ARG A 306 -3.71 -13.41 -27.20
C ARG A 306 -4.18 -13.00 -28.61
N THR A 307 -5.11 -13.74 -29.21
CA THR A 307 -5.55 -13.51 -30.59
C THR A 307 -6.93 -12.87 -30.73
N THR A 308 -7.78 -12.85 -29.69
CA THR A 308 -9.19 -12.47 -29.87
C THR A 308 -9.73 -11.36 -28.96
N GLY A 309 -9.01 -10.95 -27.91
CA GLY A 309 -9.42 -9.84 -27.03
C GLY A 309 -10.82 -10.01 -26.39
N LYS A 310 -11.42 -11.20 -26.46
CA LYS A 310 -12.75 -11.50 -25.93
C LYS A 310 -12.61 -12.41 -24.73
N MET A 311 -13.17 -11.99 -23.61
CA MET A 311 -13.37 -12.88 -22.47
C MET A 311 -14.27 -14.05 -22.87
N PRO A 312 -14.00 -15.29 -22.43
CA PRO A 312 -14.97 -16.36 -22.55
C PRO A 312 -16.22 -15.99 -21.75
N VAL A 313 -17.36 -15.95 -22.43
CA VAL A 313 -18.67 -15.72 -21.80
C VAL A 313 -18.91 -16.84 -20.78
N PRO A 314 -19.29 -16.54 -19.53
CA PRO A 314 -19.58 -17.58 -18.56
C PRO A 314 -20.72 -18.46 -19.07
N HIS A 315 -20.49 -19.77 -19.08
CA HIS A 315 -21.48 -20.77 -19.44
C HIS A 315 -22.69 -20.64 -18.52
N ASN A 316 -23.83 -20.19 -19.07
CA ASN A 316 -25.09 -20.12 -18.35
C ASN A 316 -25.78 -21.49 -18.45
N PRO A 317 -26.00 -22.23 -17.34
CA PRO A 317 -26.65 -23.54 -17.40
C PRO A 317 -28.15 -23.49 -17.75
N SER A 318 -28.75 -22.31 -17.92
CA SER A 318 -30.20 -22.17 -18.11
C SER A 318 -30.73 -22.47 -19.53
N ASN A 319 -29.96 -23.14 -20.40
CA ASN A 319 -30.38 -23.41 -21.78
C ASN A 319 -30.45 -24.90 -22.17
N MET A 320 -30.42 -25.80 -21.18
CA MET A 320 -30.50 -27.25 -21.40
C MET A 320 -31.90 -27.86 -21.20
N GLU A 321 -32.97 -27.04 -21.18
CA GLU A 321 -34.36 -27.53 -21.01
C GLU A 321 -35.32 -27.15 -22.16
N ARG A 322 -34.82 -26.72 -23.34
CA ARG A 322 -35.69 -26.46 -24.52
C ARG A 322 -35.32 -27.26 -25.77
N ARG A 323 -34.76 -28.46 -25.61
CA ARG A 323 -34.55 -29.42 -26.71
C ARG A 323 -35.00 -30.85 -26.40
N ALA A 324 -35.90 -31.01 -25.44
CA ALA A 324 -36.62 -32.26 -25.22
C ALA A 324 -38.11 -31.94 -24.98
N ALA A 325 -38.81 -31.56 -26.05
CA ALA A 325 -40.26 -31.60 -26.18
C ALA A 325 -40.61 -31.66 -27.67
#